data_AF-A0A7T8IN96-F1
#
_entry.id   AF-A0A7T8IN96-F1
#
_cell.length_a   1.000
_cell.length_b   1.000
_cell.length_c   1.000
_cell.angle_alpha   90.00
_cell.angle_beta   90.00
_cell.angle_gamma   90.00
#
_symmetry.space_group_name_H-M   'P 1'
#
loop_
_entity.id
_entity.type
_entity.pdbx_description
1 polymer ?
#
loop_
_entity_poly.entity_id
_entity_poly.type
_entity_poly.pdbx_seq_one_letter_code
_entity_poly.pdbx_strand_id
1 'polypeptide(L)'
;MSDRVFIFDTTLRDGEQALAASLTVKEKLQIAMALERLGVDIMEVGFPVSSPGDFESVQTIARTIKNSRVCALSRALEKDIDAAAQALSVADQFRIHTFISTSNIHVQSKLKRSFDQVLEMAVGAVKYARRFTDDVEFSCEDAGRTPIDNLCRMVEAAIEAGARTINIPDTVGYTIPSEFGGIIQTLFNRVPNIDQAVISVHCHDDLGLSVANSIMAVQQGARQIECTINGIGERAGNCSLEEIAMILATRKDILGLETGIKAQEIHRTSSMVSQLCNMPIQANKAIVGANAFTHSSGIHQDGMLKAQNTYEIMTPENIGLNRNHLNMTSRSGRHVIKHRMEQMGYSEQDYSLDQLYDAFLKLADKKGQVFDYDLEALVYMEGRAAADDHFQLQQLVVQSDSTEGMATATVRIEAAGEVVTEAATGNGPVDAAYKAIARASGQSVDICSYKLSAKGEGQNALGQVDITAQYQGRNFHGVGLATDVVEASAAALVHVMNLIQRADQVADHKQKIQQRKELGGV
;
A
#
# COMPACT_ATOMS: atom_id res chain seq x y z
N MET A 1 12.65 -11.42 30.36
CA MET A 1 12.36 -11.68 28.93
C MET A 1 12.91 -10.53 28.12
N SER A 2 13.33 -10.76 26.88
CA SER A 2 13.74 -9.68 25.98
C SER A 2 12.57 -8.74 25.70
N ASP A 3 12.84 -7.44 25.62
CA ASP A 3 11.85 -6.41 25.24
C ASP A 3 11.63 -6.35 23.71
N ARG A 4 12.28 -7.24 22.96
CA ARG A 4 12.18 -7.31 21.49
C ARG A 4 11.07 -8.27 21.05
N VAL A 5 10.21 -7.81 20.15
CA VAL A 5 9.29 -8.63 19.36
C VAL A 5 9.89 -8.84 17.98
N PHE A 6 10.09 -10.10 17.60
CA PHE A 6 10.58 -10.47 16.27
C PHE A 6 9.45 -10.40 15.26
N ILE A 7 9.71 -9.76 14.12
CA ILE A 7 8.77 -9.68 13.01
C ILE A 7 9.14 -10.73 11.97
N PHE A 8 8.24 -11.70 11.82
CA PHE A 8 8.30 -12.71 10.79
C PHE A 8 7.34 -12.30 9.66
N ASP A 9 7.88 -12.04 8.48
CA ASP A 9 7.09 -11.75 7.29
C ASP A 9 6.82 -13.03 6.50
N THR A 10 5.57 -13.26 6.12
CA THR A 10 5.15 -14.35 5.22
C THR A 10 4.44 -13.82 3.96
N THR A 11 4.77 -12.60 3.53
CA THR A 11 4.19 -11.99 2.32
C THR A 11 4.48 -12.85 1.08
N LEU A 12 5.69 -13.44 1.01
CA LEU A 12 6.18 -14.25 -0.11
C LEU A 12 5.73 -15.72 -0.09
N ARG A 13 5.03 -16.16 0.95
CA ARG A 13 4.47 -17.51 1.03
C ARG A 13 2.97 -17.47 1.24
N ASP A 14 2.51 -17.01 2.40
CA ASP A 14 1.08 -16.99 2.72
C ASP A 14 0.35 -15.85 2.01
N GLY A 15 1.01 -14.68 1.95
CA GLY A 15 0.51 -13.54 1.19
C GLY A 15 0.29 -13.85 -0.29
N GLU A 16 1.20 -14.60 -0.90
CA GLU A 16 1.12 -15.01 -2.30
C GLU A 16 -0.10 -15.90 -2.59
N GLN A 17 -0.62 -16.66 -1.62
CA GLN A 17 -1.80 -17.51 -1.81
C GLN A 17 -3.08 -16.72 -2.11
N ALA A 18 -3.10 -15.42 -1.79
CA ALA A 18 -4.21 -14.52 -2.12
C ALA A 18 -4.26 -14.15 -3.61
N LEU A 19 -3.18 -14.38 -4.36
CA LEU A 19 -3.01 -13.85 -5.70
C LEU A 19 -3.66 -14.75 -6.76
N ALA A 20 -4.25 -14.12 -7.78
CA ALA A 20 -4.81 -14.83 -8.91
C ALA A 20 -3.73 -15.49 -9.80
N ALA A 21 -2.50 -14.95 -9.78
CA ALA A 21 -1.34 -15.48 -10.47
C ALA A 21 -0.13 -15.42 -9.54
N SER A 22 0.70 -16.46 -9.57
CA SER A 22 1.94 -16.50 -8.79
C SER A 22 2.93 -15.45 -9.25
N LEU A 23 3.72 -14.94 -8.31
CA LEU A 23 4.78 -13.98 -8.58
C LEU A 23 5.93 -14.68 -9.32
N THR A 24 6.55 -13.96 -10.24
CA THR A 24 7.79 -14.42 -10.87
C THR A 24 8.94 -14.36 -9.87
N VAL A 25 10.01 -15.13 -10.11
CA VAL A 25 11.24 -15.13 -9.28
C VAL A 25 11.78 -13.70 -9.08
N LYS A 26 11.73 -12.88 -10.13
CA LYS A 26 12.21 -11.49 -10.11
C LYS A 26 11.36 -10.61 -9.19
N GLU A 27 10.04 -10.74 -9.25
CA GLU A 27 9.11 -9.97 -8.40
C GLU A 27 9.25 -10.42 -6.94
N LYS A 28 9.34 -11.73 -6.69
CA LYS A 28 9.61 -12.26 -5.35
C LYS A 28 10.92 -11.70 -4.77
N LEU A 29 11.98 -11.64 -5.58
CA LEU A 29 13.26 -11.06 -5.16
C LEU A 29 13.16 -9.56 -4.86
N GLN A 30 12.40 -8.79 -5.65
CA GLN A 30 12.17 -7.37 -5.39
C GLN A 30 11.47 -7.13 -4.05
N ILE A 31 10.43 -7.92 -3.75
CA ILE A 31 9.73 -7.88 -2.46
C ILE A 31 10.68 -8.29 -1.34
N ALA A 32 11.46 -9.36 -1.50
CA ALA A 32 12.42 -9.81 -0.50
C ALA A 32 13.45 -8.72 -0.16
N MET A 33 14.02 -8.04 -1.16
CA MET A 33 14.95 -6.92 -0.93
C MET A 33 14.28 -5.72 -0.24
N ALA A 34 12.99 -5.48 -0.51
CA ALA A 34 12.24 -4.42 0.18
C ALA A 34 11.99 -4.78 1.65
N LEU A 35 11.63 -6.03 1.94
CA LEU A 35 11.44 -6.56 3.29
C LEU A 35 12.75 -6.55 4.11
N GLU A 36 13.88 -6.92 3.50
CA GLU A 36 15.20 -6.83 4.15
C GLU A 36 15.57 -5.37 4.46
N ARG A 37 15.27 -4.43 3.54
CA ARG A 37 15.48 -2.99 3.79
C ARG A 37 14.60 -2.47 4.92
N LEU A 38 13.33 -2.89 4.94
CA LEU A 38 12.34 -2.62 5.98
C LEU A 38 12.79 -3.14 7.35
N GLY A 39 13.60 -4.20 7.38
CA GLY A 39 14.23 -4.72 8.60
C GLY A 39 13.42 -5.82 9.29
N VAL A 40 12.71 -6.65 8.51
CA VAL A 40 12.06 -7.86 9.07
C VAL A 40 13.12 -8.82 9.62
N ASP A 41 12.82 -9.50 10.72
CA ASP A 41 13.77 -10.38 11.39
C ASP A 41 13.86 -11.74 10.66
N ILE A 42 12.70 -12.28 10.28
CA ILE A 42 12.56 -13.53 9.54
C ILE A 42 11.66 -13.30 8.33
N MET A 43 11.97 -13.96 7.21
CA MET A 43 11.18 -13.89 5.98
C MET A 43 10.91 -15.29 5.47
N GLU A 44 9.63 -15.69 5.43
CA GLU A 44 9.19 -16.92 4.81
C GLU A 44 8.95 -16.72 3.33
N VAL A 45 9.81 -17.33 2.53
CA VAL A 45 9.98 -16.99 1.10
C VAL A 45 9.36 -18.00 0.15
N GLY A 46 8.71 -19.04 0.67
CA GLY A 46 7.99 -20.02 -0.13
C GLY A 46 7.82 -21.38 0.56
N PHE A 47 7.34 -22.32 -0.24
CA PHE A 47 7.11 -23.72 0.10
C PHE A 47 7.78 -24.64 -0.96
N PRO A 48 9.10 -24.87 -0.87
CA PRO A 48 9.95 -25.40 -1.96
C PRO A 48 9.50 -26.70 -2.62
N VAL A 49 8.81 -27.58 -1.87
CA VAL A 49 8.33 -28.86 -2.41
C VAL A 49 7.14 -28.69 -3.37
N SER A 50 6.49 -27.53 -3.37
CA SER A 50 5.27 -27.28 -4.14
C SER A 50 5.50 -27.33 -5.64
N SER A 51 6.63 -26.78 -6.13
CA SER A 51 7.01 -26.78 -7.53
C SER A 51 8.50 -26.48 -7.73
N PRO A 52 9.09 -26.83 -8.88
CA PRO A 52 10.47 -26.46 -9.21
C PRO A 52 10.71 -24.93 -9.21
N GLY A 53 9.72 -24.15 -9.65
CA GLY A 53 9.83 -22.69 -9.68
C GLY A 53 9.84 -22.07 -8.28
N ASP A 54 9.11 -22.65 -7.33
CA ASP A 54 9.14 -22.20 -5.95
C ASP A 54 10.44 -22.60 -5.25
N PHE A 55 10.96 -23.79 -5.53
CA PHE A 55 12.30 -24.21 -5.09
C PHE A 55 13.40 -23.23 -5.57
N GLU A 56 13.40 -22.89 -6.87
CA GLU A 56 14.34 -21.93 -7.45
C GLU A 56 14.19 -20.53 -6.84
N SER A 57 12.95 -20.10 -6.59
CA SER A 57 12.66 -18.82 -5.94
C SER A 57 13.25 -18.76 -4.54
N VAL A 58 12.99 -19.77 -3.70
CA VAL A 58 13.54 -19.85 -2.35
C VAL A 58 15.07 -19.84 -2.37
N GLN A 59 15.68 -20.65 -3.25
CA GLN A 59 17.14 -20.70 -3.34
C GLN A 59 17.75 -19.37 -3.83
N THR A 60 17.09 -18.68 -4.75
CA THR A 60 17.54 -17.37 -5.25
C THR A 60 17.49 -16.30 -4.16
N ILE A 61 16.41 -16.27 -3.39
CA ILE A 61 16.24 -15.32 -2.28
C ILE A 61 17.22 -15.65 -1.14
N ALA A 62 17.35 -16.92 -0.76
CA ALA A 62 18.31 -17.40 0.24
C ALA A 62 19.76 -17.01 -0.09
N ARG A 63 20.13 -17.00 -1.37
CA ARG A 63 21.47 -16.56 -1.81
C ARG A 63 21.66 -15.05 -1.67
N THR A 64 20.59 -14.27 -1.83
CA THR A 64 20.66 -12.80 -1.94
C THR A 64 20.52 -12.10 -0.60
N ILE A 65 19.56 -12.52 0.22
CA ILE A 65 19.27 -11.90 1.52
C ILE A 65 20.36 -12.27 2.53
N LYS A 66 20.82 -11.30 3.32
CA LYS A 66 21.96 -11.46 4.24
C LYS A 66 21.67 -11.05 5.67
N ASN A 67 20.78 -10.08 5.88
CA ASN A 67 20.52 -9.52 7.20
C ASN A 67 19.32 -10.19 7.88
N SER A 68 18.26 -10.48 7.11
CA SER A 68 17.09 -11.21 7.59
C SER A 68 17.32 -12.71 7.48
N ARG A 69 16.78 -13.49 8.43
CA ARG A 69 16.82 -14.94 8.33
C ARG A 69 15.80 -15.43 7.32
N VAL A 70 16.24 -16.22 6.34
CA VAL A 70 15.34 -16.79 5.34
C VAL A 70 14.71 -18.08 5.86
N CYS A 71 13.41 -18.21 5.68
CA CYS A 71 12.59 -19.32 6.14
C CYS A 71 11.84 -19.98 4.97
N ALA A 72 11.67 -21.29 5.02
CA ALA A 72 10.80 -22.02 4.10
C ALA A 72 9.85 -22.94 4.86
N LEU A 73 8.60 -22.99 4.37
CA LEU A 73 7.58 -23.86 4.93
C LEU A 73 7.77 -25.31 4.43
N SER A 74 7.43 -26.27 5.28
CA SER A 74 7.42 -27.70 4.98
C SER A 74 6.26 -28.37 5.72
N ARG A 75 5.61 -29.38 5.13
CA ARG A 75 4.77 -30.29 5.92
C ARG A 75 5.68 -31.17 6.80
N ALA A 76 5.11 -31.78 7.84
CA ALA A 76 5.76 -32.78 8.68
C ALA A 76 6.03 -34.12 7.93
N LEU A 77 6.79 -34.05 6.83
CA LEU A 77 7.19 -35.15 5.95
C LEU A 77 8.67 -34.95 5.58
N GLU A 78 9.47 -36.01 5.66
CA GLU A 78 10.93 -35.93 5.39
C GLU A 78 11.23 -35.32 4.01
N LYS A 79 10.48 -35.72 2.96
CA LYS A 79 10.66 -35.18 1.60
C LYS A 79 10.49 -33.67 1.51
N ASP A 80 9.53 -33.11 2.25
CA ASP A 80 9.25 -31.68 2.27
C ASP A 80 10.36 -30.94 3.01
N ILE A 81 10.81 -31.50 4.13
CA ILE A 81 11.93 -30.96 4.93
C ILE A 81 13.24 -31.02 4.13
N ASP A 82 13.49 -32.11 3.40
CA ASP A 82 14.65 -32.24 2.51
C ASP A 82 14.65 -31.15 1.43
N ALA A 83 13.50 -30.89 0.80
CA ALA A 83 13.37 -29.84 -0.20
C ALA A 83 13.63 -28.45 0.39
N ALA A 84 13.09 -28.16 1.58
CA ALA A 84 13.35 -26.92 2.30
C ALA A 84 14.84 -26.75 2.65
N ALA A 85 15.45 -27.80 3.22
CA ALA A 85 16.86 -27.79 3.59
C ALA A 85 17.78 -27.61 2.37
N GLN A 86 17.48 -28.28 1.26
CA GLN A 86 18.26 -28.15 0.02
C GLN A 86 18.13 -26.75 -0.59
N ALA A 87 16.93 -26.19 -0.67
CA ALA A 87 16.71 -24.85 -1.21
C ALA A 87 17.42 -23.78 -0.36
N LEU A 88 17.39 -23.93 0.97
CA LEU A 88 17.96 -22.97 1.92
C LEU A 88 19.46 -23.15 2.17
N SER A 89 20.07 -24.28 1.80
CA SER A 89 21.49 -24.62 2.07
C SER A 89 22.52 -23.60 1.57
N VAL A 90 22.11 -22.69 0.68
CA VAL A 90 22.94 -21.61 0.14
C VAL A 90 23.01 -20.37 1.05
N ALA A 91 22.18 -20.30 2.09
CA ALA A 91 22.19 -19.23 3.08
C ALA A 91 23.05 -19.62 4.30
N ASP A 92 23.79 -18.66 4.85
CA ASP A 92 24.62 -18.87 6.04
C ASP A 92 23.77 -19.18 7.29
N GLN A 93 22.55 -18.62 7.34
CA GLN A 93 21.58 -18.84 8.40
C GLN A 93 20.18 -18.92 7.80
N PHE A 94 19.47 -20.00 8.13
CA PHE A 94 18.11 -20.22 7.64
C PHE A 94 17.25 -20.92 8.69
N ARG A 95 15.93 -20.83 8.51
CA ARG A 95 14.92 -21.49 9.33
C ARG A 95 14.12 -22.49 8.51
N ILE A 96 13.87 -23.66 9.07
CA ILE A 96 12.88 -24.59 8.54
C ILE A 96 11.63 -24.46 9.41
N HIS A 97 10.51 -24.10 8.78
CA HIS A 97 9.21 -24.04 9.42
C HIS A 97 8.42 -25.30 9.04
N THR A 98 8.16 -26.18 10.00
CA THR A 98 7.33 -27.38 9.82
C THR A 98 6.03 -27.26 10.59
N PHE A 99 4.97 -27.91 10.11
CA PHE A 99 3.65 -27.81 10.75
C PHE A 99 2.84 -29.11 10.66
N ILE A 100 1.85 -29.23 11.55
CA ILE A 100 0.81 -30.25 11.47
C ILE A 100 -0.50 -29.74 12.08
N SER A 101 -1.64 -30.19 11.56
CA SER A 101 -2.95 -29.87 12.15
C SER A 101 -3.13 -30.53 13.50
N THR A 102 -3.53 -29.76 14.53
CA THR A 102 -3.70 -30.27 15.90
C THR A 102 -5.14 -30.28 16.39
N SER A 103 -6.06 -29.62 15.70
CA SER A 103 -7.47 -29.57 16.11
C SER A 103 -8.20 -30.89 15.92
N ASN A 104 -9.19 -31.17 16.76
CA ASN A 104 -9.96 -32.42 16.70
C ASN A 104 -10.61 -32.63 15.32
N ILE A 105 -11.16 -31.58 14.72
CA ILE A 105 -11.82 -31.64 13.42
C ILE A 105 -10.81 -32.04 12.34
N HIS A 106 -9.62 -31.43 12.32
CA HIS A 106 -8.61 -31.80 11.33
C HIS A 106 -8.00 -33.18 11.61
N VAL A 107 -7.72 -33.52 12.86
CA VAL A 107 -7.18 -34.85 13.22
C VAL A 107 -8.14 -35.97 12.82
N GLN A 108 -9.45 -35.82 13.09
CA GLN A 108 -10.46 -36.82 12.78
C GLN A 108 -10.86 -36.83 11.30
N SER A 109 -11.11 -35.65 10.70
CA SER A 109 -11.66 -35.55 9.34
C SER A 109 -10.60 -35.49 8.24
N LYS A 110 -9.46 -34.84 8.47
CA LYS A 110 -8.39 -34.63 7.48
C LYS A 110 -7.31 -35.72 7.58
N LEU A 111 -6.82 -36.01 8.79
CA LEU A 111 -5.70 -36.93 9.00
C LEU A 111 -6.13 -38.38 9.26
N LYS A 112 -7.33 -38.60 9.83
CA LYS A 112 -7.85 -39.91 10.24
C LYS A 112 -6.87 -40.69 11.14
N ARG A 113 -6.23 -39.96 12.07
CA ARG A 113 -5.20 -40.48 13.01
C ARG A 113 -5.60 -40.19 14.45
N SER A 114 -4.99 -40.89 15.41
CA SER A 114 -5.09 -40.51 16.82
C SER A 114 -4.21 -39.29 17.13
N PHE A 115 -4.51 -38.58 18.22
CA PHE A 115 -3.67 -37.45 18.65
C PHE A 115 -2.22 -37.88 18.95
N ASP A 116 -2.01 -39.04 19.58
CA ASP A 116 -0.66 -39.54 19.88
C ASP A 116 0.14 -39.84 18.60
N GLN A 117 -0.50 -40.33 17.53
CA GLN A 117 0.16 -40.50 16.24
C GLN A 117 0.56 -39.15 15.60
N VAL A 118 -0.27 -38.13 15.75
CA VAL A 118 0.01 -36.76 15.27
C VAL A 118 1.18 -36.16 16.07
N LEU A 119 1.21 -36.39 17.38
CA LEU A 119 2.31 -36.01 18.26
C LEU A 119 3.64 -36.67 17.87
N GLU A 120 3.63 -37.98 17.60
CA GLU A 120 4.82 -38.71 17.12
C GLU A 120 5.33 -38.16 15.78
N MET A 121 4.42 -37.83 14.85
CA MET A 121 4.78 -37.21 13.57
C MET A 121 5.42 -35.84 13.76
N ALA A 122 4.86 -35.00 14.63
CA ALA A 122 5.40 -33.69 14.96
C ALA A 122 6.83 -33.79 15.52
N VAL A 123 7.01 -34.63 16.54
CA VAL A 123 8.32 -34.88 17.18
C VAL A 123 9.33 -35.40 16.17
N GLY A 124 8.92 -36.36 15.32
CA GLY A 124 9.77 -36.91 14.26
C GLY A 124 10.21 -35.85 13.26
N ALA A 125 9.28 -35.02 12.78
CA ALA A 125 9.56 -33.94 11.83
C ALA A 125 10.51 -32.89 12.41
N VAL A 126 10.30 -32.44 13.65
CA VAL A 126 11.19 -31.50 14.32
C VAL A 126 12.59 -32.09 14.46
N LYS A 127 12.72 -33.32 14.98
CA LYS A 127 14.03 -34.01 15.12
C LYS A 127 14.74 -34.18 13.78
N TYR A 128 13.98 -34.47 12.72
CA TYR A 128 14.54 -34.61 11.37
C TYR A 128 15.04 -33.27 10.83
N ALA A 129 14.26 -32.19 10.94
CA ALA A 129 14.65 -30.84 10.54
C ALA A 129 15.89 -30.33 11.29
N ARG A 130 16.03 -30.68 12.58
CA ARG A 130 17.20 -30.36 13.41
C ARG A 130 18.52 -30.94 12.94
N ARG A 131 18.51 -31.88 12.00
CA ARG A 131 19.72 -32.39 11.35
C ARG A 131 20.33 -31.40 10.35
N PHE A 132 19.55 -30.43 9.89
CA PHE A 132 19.94 -29.48 8.84
C PHE A 132 20.19 -28.06 9.37
N THR A 133 19.44 -27.62 10.38
CA THR A 133 19.59 -26.29 10.99
C THR A 133 19.27 -26.30 12.48
N ASP A 134 19.90 -25.37 13.19
CA ASP A 134 19.61 -25.13 14.61
C ASP A 134 18.38 -24.22 14.84
N ASP A 135 17.82 -23.65 13.79
CA ASP A 135 16.63 -22.81 13.86
C ASP A 135 15.45 -23.53 13.18
N VAL A 136 14.66 -24.22 13.99
CA VAL A 136 13.44 -24.93 13.58
C VAL A 136 12.25 -24.32 14.28
N GLU A 137 11.26 -23.94 13.48
CA GLU A 137 9.97 -23.46 13.92
C GLU A 137 8.91 -24.53 13.69
N PHE A 138 8.05 -24.75 14.68
CA PHE A 138 6.96 -25.70 14.60
C PHE A 138 5.60 -25.05 14.84
N SER A 139 4.70 -25.18 13.86
CA SER A 139 3.32 -24.69 13.96
C SER A 139 2.33 -25.77 14.37
N CYS A 140 1.52 -25.45 15.37
CA CYS A 140 0.31 -26.20 15.70
C CYS A 140 -0.86 -25.69 14.85
N GLU A 141 -0.98 -26.10 13.59
CA GLU A 141 -2.03 -25.60 12.68
C GLU A 141 -3.43 -25.82 13.31
N ASP A 142 -4.24 -24.76 13.28
CA ASP A 142 -5.56 -24.69 13.91
C ASP A 142 -5.52 -24.75 15.45
N ALA A 143 -4.50 -24.14 16.06
CA ALA A 143 -4.31 -24.08 17.51
C ALA A 143 -5.51 -23.47 18.26
N GLY A 144 -6.15 -22.44 17.70
CA GLY A 144 -7.33 -21.80 18.29
C GLY A 144 -8.49 -22.76 18.58
N ARG A 145 -8.59 -23.88 17.85
CA ARG A 145 -9.62 -24.93 18.03
C ARG A 145 -9.09 -26.24 18.60
N THR A 146 -7.82 -26.26 19.00
CA THR A 146 -7.20 -27.44 19.59
C THR A 146 -7.53 -27.50 21.09
N PRO A 147 -7.99 -28.65 21.63
CA PRO A 147 -8.19 -28.77 23.06
C PRO A 147 -6.93 -28.39 23.84
N ILE A 148 -7.07 -27.50 24.83
CA ILE A 148 -5.92 -26.83 25.46
C ILE A 148 -4.89 -27.81 26.06
N ASP A 149 -5.34 -28.95 26.59
CA ASP A 149 -4.46 -29.99 27.13
C ASP A 149 -3.61 -30.65 26.04
N ASN A 150 -4.21 -30.91 24.88
CA ASN A 150 -3.52 -31.45 23.71
C ASN A 150 -2.54 -30.41 23.14
N LEU A 151 -2.94 -29.14 23.10
CA LEU A 151 -2.03 -28.07 22.67
C LEU A 151 -0.81 -27.98 23.60
N CYS A 152 -1.00 -27.98 24.93
CA CYS A 152 0.10 -27.98 25.89
C CYS A 152 1.05 -29.17 25.67
N ARG A 153 0.51 -30.38 25.51
CA ARG A 153 1.30 -31.60 25.24
C ARG A 153 2.10 -31.51 23.93
N MET A 154 1.50 -30.96 22.88
CA MET A 154 2.17 -30.79 21.58
C MET A 154 3.31 -29.77 21.68
N VAL A 155 3.05 -28.63 22.31
CA VAL A 155 4.06 -27.57 22.51
C VAL A 155 5.24 -28.11 23.31
N GLU A 156 4.98 -28.76 24.45
CA GLU A 156 6.02 -29.34 25.32
C GLU A 156 6.91 -30.33 24.55
N ALA A 157 6.28 -31.26 23.81
CA ALA A 157 6.99 -32.28 23.05
C ALA A 157 7.77 -31.72 21.86
N ALA A 158 7.24 -30.70 21.17
CA ALA A 158 7.94 -30.05 20.06
C ALA A 158 9.18 -29.29 20.54
N ILE A 159 9.10 -28.62 21.70
CA ILE A 159 10.26 -27.97 22.34
C ILE A 159 11.30 -29.01 22.75
N GLU A 160 10.89 -30.10 23.40
CA GLU A 160 11.78 -31.20 23.79
C GLU A 160 12.45 -31.85 22.57
N ALA A 161 11.74 -31.93 21.44
CA ALA A 161 12.27 -32.42 20.18
C ALA A 161 13.31 -31.49 19.52
N GLY A 162 13.41 -30.23 19.98
CA GLY A 162 14.43 -29.26 19.58
C GLY A 162 13.92 -28.05 18.79
N ALA A 163 12.59 -27.85 18.70
CA ALA A 163 12.05 -26.61 18.13
C ALA A 163 12.45 -25.41 19.00
N ARG A 164 12.93 -24.34 18.36
CA ARG A 164 13.34 -23.10 19.05
C ARG A 164 12.30 -22.00 18.96
N THR A 165 11.35 -22.16 18.05
CA THR A 165 10.16 -21.33 17.96
C THR A 165 8.94 -22.24 17.83
N ILE A 166 7.88 -21.95 18.60
CA ILE A 166 6.59 -22.60 18.48
C ILE A 166 5.57 -21.57 18.04
N ASN A 167 4.96 -21.79 16.88
CA ASN A 167 3.93 -20.92 16.35
C ASN A 167 2.53 -21.43 16.73
N ILE A 168 1.73 -20.50 17.25
CA ILE A 168 0.34 -20.71 17.66
C ILE A 168 -0.56 -19.90 16.70
N PRO A 169 -1.08 -20.52 15.64
CA PRO A 169 -1.91 -19.83 14.67
C PRO A 169 -3.40 -19.75 15.07
N ASP A 170 -4.01 -18.58 14.85
CA ASP A 170 -5.46 -18.46 14.66
C ASP A 170 -5.78 -18.65 13.17
N THR A 171 -5.70 -19.91 12.72
CA THR A 171 -5.78 -20.29 11.29
C THR A 171 -7.05 -19.82 10.60
N VAL A 172 -8.16 -19.70 11.33
CA VAL A 172 -9.47 -19.29 10.78
C VAL A 172 -9.78 -17.83 11.13
N GLY A 173 -8.94 -17.13 11.89
CA GLY A 173 -9.16 -15.72 12.24
C GLY A 173 -10.46 -15.46 13.00
N TYR A 174 -10.92 -16.43 13.79
CA TYR A 174 -12.25 -16.37 14.42
C TYR A 174 -12.19 -16.13 15.94
N THR A 175 -11.01 -16.25 16.56
CA THR A 175 -10.87 -16.05 17.99
C THR A 175 -10.98 -14.56 18.34
N ILE A 176 -11.45 -14.27 19.54
CA ILE A 176 -11.44 -12.90 20.08
C ILE A 176 -10.20 -12.67 20.96
N PRO A 177 -9.76 -11.42 21.20
CA PRO A 177 -8.53 -11.16 21.93
C PRO A 177 -8.46 -11.82 23.30
N SER A 178 -9.55 -11.80 24.09
CA SER A 178 -9.56 -12.44 25.40
C SER A 178 -9.41 -13.96 25.36
N GLU A 179 -9.95 -14.61 24.33
CA GLU A 179 -9.82 -16.05 24.10
C GLU A 179 -8.39 -16.40 23.67
N PHE A 180 -7.87 -15.71 22.65
CA PHE A 180 -6.54 -15.96 22.12
C PHE A 180 -5.43 -15.66 23.15
N GLY A 181 -5.54 -14.52 23.84
CA GLY A 181 -4.66 -14.19 24.97
C GLY A 181 -4.73 -15.23 26.08
N GLY A 182 -5.92 -15.74 26.40
CA GLY A 182 -6.11 -16.83 27.37
C GLY A 182 -5.39 -18.12 26.98
N ILE A 183 -5.38 -18.48 25.70
CA ILE A 183 -4.63 -19.63 25.17
C ILE A 183 -3.13 -19.42 25.43
N ILE A 184 -2.57 -18.28 25.00
CA ILE A 184 -1.13 -17.99 25.15
C ILE A 184 -0.73 -17.98 26.64
N GLN A 185 -1.51 -17.30 27.48
CA GLN A 185 -1.28 -17.29 28.93
C GLN A 185 -1.30 -18.70 29.52
N THR A 186 -2.23 -19.54 29.09
CA THR A 186 -2.34 -20.92 29.57
C THR A 186 -1.12 -21.76 29.17
N LEU A 187 -0.59 -21.57 27.96
CA LEU A 187 0.65 -22.23 27.53
C LEU A 187 1.81 -21.83 28.44
N PHE A 188 2.01 -20.53 28.68
CA PHE A 188 3.06 -20.03 29.57
C PHE A 188 2.94 -20.59 31.00
N ASN A 189 1.72 -20.80 31.48
CA ASN A 189 1.48 -21.31 32.83
C ASN A 189 1.64 -22.83 32.96
N ARG A 190 1.40 -23.59 31.89
CA ARG A 190 1.25 -25.06 31.97
C ARG A 190 2.35 -25.86 31.31
N VAL A 191 3.06 -25.28 30.33
CA VAL A 191 4.11 -25.98 29.59
C VAL A 191 5.45 -25.81 30.33
N PRO A 192 6.04 -26.87 30.92
CA PRO A 192 7.19 -26.73 31.84
C PRO A 192 8.47 -26.19 31.20
N ASN A 193 8.67 -26.44 29.90
CA ASN A 193 9.88 -26.07 29.14
C ASN A 193 9.64 -24.89 28.19
N ILE A 194 8.55 -24.13 28.38
CA ILE A 194 8.15 -23.07 27.43
C ILE A 194 9.17 -21.95 27.29
N ASP A 195 9.97 -21.70 28.32
CA ASP A 195 11.04 -20.70 28.34
C ASP A 195 12.24 -21.06 27.46
N GLN A 196 12.31 -22.29 26.94
CA GLN A 196 13.37 -22.75 26.04
C GLN A 196 13.09 -22.46 24.55
N ALA A 197 11.91 -21.92 24.22
CA ALA A 197 11.50 -21.56 22.87
C ALA A 197 10.81 -20.20 22.84
N VAL A 198 10.86 -19.54 21.68
CA VAL A 198 10.06 -18.35 21.41
C VAL A 198 8.64 -18.77 21.05
N ILE A 199 7.63 -18.16 21.67
CA ILE A 199 6.26 -18.29 21.21
C ILE A 199 6.01 -17.27 20.08
N SER A 200 5.72 -17.80 18.90
CA SER A 200 5.27 -17.09 17.71
C SER A 200 3.74 -17.17 17.61
N VAL A 201 3.12 -16.17 16.98
CA VAL A 201 1.68 -16.17 16.68
C VAL A 201 1.44 -15.77 15.23
N HIS A 202 0.47 -16.43 14.61
CA HIS A 202 0.04 -16.21 13.23
C HIS A 202 -1.47 -16.07 13.18
N CYS A 203 -1.97 -14.83 13.15
CA CYS A 203 -3.41 -14.57 13.20
C CYS A 203 -3.95 -14.21 11.81
N HIS A 204 -4.93 -14.95 11.32
CA HIS A 204 -5.72 -14.56 10.15
C HIS A 204 -6.81 -13.54 10.51
N ASP A 205 -7.35 -12.86 9.49
CA ASP A 205 -8.20 -11.68 9.65
C ASP A 205 -9.68 -11.89 9.30
N ASP A 206 -10.18 -13.13 9.33
CA ASP A 206 -11.57 -13.45 8.92
C ASP A 206 -12.65 -12.66 9.69
N LEU A 207 -12.40 -12.25 10.94
CA LEU A 207 -13.27 -11.36 11.72
C LEU A 207 -12.72 -9.91 11.88
N GLY A 208 -11.62 -9.55 11.22
CA GLY A 208 -10.98 -8.24 11.36
C GLY A 208 -10.25 -8.03 12.69
N LEU A 209 -9.82 -9.12 13.35
CA LEU A 209 -9.22 -9.11 14.69
C LEU A 209 -7.76 -9.58 14.72
N SER A 210 -7.14 -9.82 13.57
CA SER A 210 -5.78 -10.40 13.49
C SER A 210 -4.74 -9.58 14.28
N VAL A 211 -4.72 -8.27 14.05
CA VAL A 211 -3.81 -7.33 14.73
C VAL A 211 -4.07 -7.27 16.23
N ALA A 212 -5.35 -7.24 16.63
CA ALA A 212 -5.73 -7.20 18.04
C ALA A 212 -5.33 -8.48 18.78
N ASN A 213 -5.54 -9.64 18.16
CA ASN A 213 -5.15 -10.95 18.70
C ASN A 213 -3.63 -11.06 18.83
N SER A 214 -2.87 -10.63 17.81
CA SER A 214 -1.41 -10.61 17.84
C SER A 214 -0.84 -9.72 18.95
N ILE A 215 -1.36 -8.50 19.13
CA ILE A 215 -0.92 -7.61 20.23
C ILE A 215 -1.27 -8.19 21.60
N MET A 216 -2.47 -8.77 21.76
CA MET A 216 -2.85 -9.41 23.01
C MET A 216 -1.92 -10.60 23.33
N ALA A 217 -1.57 -11.44 22.35
CA ALA A 217 -0.63 -12.53 22.56
C ALA A 217 0.76 -12.03 23.01
N VAL A 218 1.24 -10.94 22.43
CA VAL A 218 2.51 -10.30 22.84
C VAL A 218 2.45 -9.81 24.29
N GLN A 219 1.32 -9.23 24.71
CA GLN A 219 1.09 -8.84 26.11
C GLN A 219 1.10 -10.05 27.06
N GLN A 220 0.74 -11.23 26.58
CA GLN A 220 0.79 -12.49 27.34
C GLN A 220 2.14 -13.23 27.25
N GLY A 221 3.15 -12.65 26.61
CA GLY A 221 4.52 -13.18 26.59
C GLY A 221 5.01 -13.67 25.23
N ALA A 222 4.18 -13.71 24.19
CA ALA A 222 4.66 -14.01 22.84
C ALA A 222 5.72 -12.99 22.39
N ARG A 223 6.71 -13.44 21.62
CA ARG A 223 7.85 -12.61 21.20
C ARG A 223 8.16 -12.72 19.71
N GLN A 224 7.33 -13.39 18.92
CA GLN A 224 7.34 -13.32 17.47
C GLN A 224 5.91 -13.14 16.95
N ILE A 225 5.74 -12.34 15.90
CA ILE A 225 4.47 -12.19 15.18
C ILE A 225 4.72 -12.51 13.71
N GLU A 226 3.95 -13.44 13.16
CA GLU A 226 3.86 -13.70 11.73
C GLU A 226 2.81 -12.78 11.09
N CYS A 227 3.22 -12.06 10.06
CA CYS A 227 2.41 -11.02 9.44
C CYS A 227 2.77 -10.85 7.96
N THR A 228 2.01 -10.03 7.26
CA THR A 228 2.26 -9.69 5.85
C THR A 228 2.11 -8.20 5.61
N ILE A 229 2.81 -7.71 4.60
CA ILE A 229 2.64 -6.35 4.10
C ILE A 229 1.22 -6.18 3.55
N ASN A 230 0.57 -5.08 3.92
CA ASN A 230 -0.81 -4.78 3.56
C ASN A 230 -1.85 -5.76 4.12
N GLY A 231 -1.45 -6.73 4.95
CA GLY A 231 -2.34 -7.79 5.46
C GLY A 231 -2.79 -8.79 4.41
N ILE A 232 -2.07 -8.93 3.28
CA ILE A 232 -2.44 -9.91 2.24
C ILE A 232 -2.30 -11.36 2.75
N GLY A 233 -3.12 -12.26 2.24
CA GLY A 233 -3.10 -13.67 2.63
C GLY A 233 -4.40 -14.37 2.25
N GLU A 234 -4.52 -15.64 2.63
CA GLU A 234 -5.75 -16.40 2.37
C GLU A 234 -7.01 -15.69 2.90
N ARG A 235 -8.11 -15.77 2.12
CA ARG A 235 -9.44 -15.27 2.49
C ARG A 235 -9.44 -13.77 2.81
N ALA A 236 -9.58 -13.40 4.08
CA ALA A 236 -9.56 -12.02 4.55
C ALA A 236 -8.13 -11.49 4.78
N GLY A 237 -7.13 -12.38 4.75
CA GLY A 237 -5.73 -12.02 4.88
C GLY A 237 -5.11 -12.43 6.21
N ASN A 238 -3.94 -11.85 6.46
CA ASN A 238 -3.13 -12.05 7.64
C ASN A 238 -3.05 -10.77 8.48
N CYS A 239 -2.55 -10.90 9.70
CA CYS A 239 -2.12 -9.77 10.52
C CYS A 239 -1.24 -8.82 9.70
N SER A 240 -1.62 -7.53 9.69
CA SER A 240 -0.90 -6.50 8.95
C SER A 240 0.41 -6.12 9.64
N LEU A 241 1.52 -6.19 8.89
CA LEU A 241 2.86 -5.87 9.38
C LEU A 241 2.99 -4.39 9.74
N GLU A 242 2.55 -3.50 8.85
CA GLU A 242 2.64 -2.05 9.07
C GLU A 242 1.84 -1.59 10.28
N GLU A 243 0.68 -2.22 10.54
CA GLU A 243 -0.16 -1.91 11.69
C GLU A 243 0.50 -2.36 13.01
N ILE A 244 1.04 -3.58 13.07
CA ILE A 244 1.79 -4.06 14.25
C ILE A 244 3.03 -3.20 14.52
N ALA A 245 3.81 -2.91 13.49
CA ALA A 245 5.02 -2.11 13.62
C ALA A 245 4.70 -0.72 14.19
N MET A 246 3.64 -0.07 13.68
CA MET A 246 3.25 1.25 14.16
C MET A 246 2.57 1.21 15.53
N ILE A 247 1.81 0.18 15.88
CA ILE A 247 1.28 0.01 17.25
C ILE A 247 2.43 -0.07 18.26
N LEU A 248 3.42 -0.94 18.01
CA LEU A 248 4.57 -1.11 18.91
C LEU A 248 5.41 0.16 19.01
N ALA A 249 5.63 0.87 17.88
CA ALA A 249 6.37 2.12 17.87
C ALA A 249 5.64 3.27 18.58
N THR A 250 4.33 3.44 18.34
CA THR A 250 3.55 4.56 18.89
C THR A 250 3.10 4.33 20.33
N ARG A 251 3.01 3.08 20.79
CA ARG A 251 2.58 2.69 22.15
C ARG A 251 3.69 2.05 22.97
N LYS A 252 4.95 2.35 22.63
CA LYS A 252 6.14 1.87 23.34
C LYS A 252 6.13 2.24 24.82
N ASP A 253 5.54 3.37 25.18
CA ASP A 253 5.37 3.83 26.56
C ASP A 253 4.52 2.88 27.43
N ILE A 254 3.56 2.19 26.82
CA ILE A 254 2.63 1.28 27.50
C ILE A 254 3.05 -0.18 27.36
N LEU A 255 3.50 -0.57 26.17
CA LEU A 255 3.88 -1.95 25.91
C LEU A 255 5.31 -2.24 26.38
N GLY A 256 6.21 -1.25 26.36
CA GLY A 256 7.62 -1.42 26.72
C GLY A 256 8.39 -2.32 25.74
N LEU A 257 7.89 -2.49 24.51
CA LEU A 257 8.42 -3.43 23.53
C LEU A 257 8.91 -2.71 22.26
N GLU A 258 9.86 -3.33 21.56
CA GLU A 258 10.48 -2.81 20.35
C GLU A 258 10.57 -3.87 19.24
N THR A 259 10.68 -3.41 17.99
CA THR A 259 10.92 -4.25 16.80
C THR A 259 12.13 -3.73 16.03
N GLY A 260 12.65 -4.55 15.10
CA GLY A 260 13.70 -4.13 14.16
C GLY A 260 13.20 -3.30 12.97
N ILE A 261 11.90 -3.05 12.87
CA ILE A 261 11.28 -2.44 11.69
C ILE A 261 11.65 -0.96 11.56
N LYS A 262 12.14 -0.59 10.38
CA LYS A 262 12.41 0.80 9.99
C LYS A 262 11.12 1.42 9.44
N ALA A 263 10.38 2.11 10.30
CA ALA A 263 9.08 2.68 9.96
C ALA A 263 9.09 3.50 8.64
N GLN A 264 10.17 4.22 8.34
CA GLN A 264 10.31 5.04 7.13
C GLN A 264 10.32 4.23 5.81
N GLU A 265 10.45 2.91 5.86
CA GLU A 265 10.39 2.04 4.68
C GLU A 265 9.00 1.43 4.46
N ILE A 266 8.06 1.64 5.39
CA ILE A 266 6.72 1.05 5.36
C ILE A 266 5.97 1.45 4.09
N HIS A 267 5.80 2.76 3.83
CA HIS A 267 4.98 3.23 2.71
C HIS A 267 5.53 2.75 1.36
N ARG A 268 6.86 2.79 1.19
CA ARG A 268 7.53 2.32 -0.02
C ARG A 268 7.34 0.82 -0.23
N THR A 269 7.49 0.02 0.82
CA THR A 269 7.33 -1.45 0.75
C THR A 269 5.88 -1.82 0.47
N SER A 270 4.94 -1.19 1.18
CA SER A 270 3.49 -1.32 0.98
C SER A 270 3.07 -1.02 -0.45
N SER A 271 3.53 0.11 -1.00
CA SER A 271 3.25 0.52 -2.39
C SER A 271 3.80 -0.47 -3.41
N MET A 272 5.03 -0.96 -3.20
CA MET A 272 5.66 -1.93 -4.09
C MET A 272 4.91 -3.26 -4.09
N VAL A 273 4.57 -3.79 -2.91
CA VAL A 273 3.79 -5.03 -2.79
C VAL A 273 2.42 -4.87 -3.46
N SER A 274 1.74 -3.74 -3.24
CA SER A 274 0.46 -3.45 -3.89
C SER A 274 0.54 -3.51 -5.42
N GLN A 275 1.60 -2.92 -6.00
CA GLN A 275 1.83 -2.91 -7.45
C GLN A 275 2.16 -4.30 -8.00
N LEU A 276 3.10 -5.02 -7.37
CA LEU A 276 3.57 -6.32 -7.85
C LEU A 276 2.51 -7.42 -7.66
N CYS A 277 1.75 -7.37 -6.58
CA CYS A 277 0.66 -8.30 -6.31
C CYS A 277 -0.65 -7.92 -7.05
N ASN A 278 -0.69 -6.75 -7.71
CA ASN A 278 -1.91 -6.21 -8.30
C ASN A 278 -3.10 -6.17 -7.32
N MET A 279 -2.82 -5.83 -6.05
CA MET A 279 -3.80 -5.71 -4.98
C MET A 279 -3.81 -4.27 -4.48
N PRO A 280 -4.78 -3.43 -4.90
CA PRO A 280 -4.83 -2.03 -4.51
C PRO A 280 -5.06 -1.88 -3.02
N ILE A 281 -4.33 -0.94 -2.40
CA ILE A 281 -4.52 -0.59 -0.99
C ILE A 281 -5.86 0.12 -0.82
N GLN A 282 -6.68 -0.34 0.13
CA GLN A 282 -7.93 0.34 0.47
C GLN A 282 -7.62 1.75 0.96
N ALA A 283 -8.35 2.75 0.45
CA ALA A 283 -8.05 4.16 0.73
C ALA A 283 -8.07 4.48 2.23
N ASN A 284 -8.95 3.83 3.00
CA ASN A 284 -9.07 3.98 4.45
C ASN A 284 -8.32 2.92 5.27
N LYS A 285 -7.42 2.13 4.67
CA LYS A 285 -6.58 1.19 5.42
C LYS A 285 -5.73 1.93 6.45
N ALA A 286 -5.61 1.37 7.65
CA ALA A 286 -4.77 1.94 8.68
C ALA A 286 -3.31 2.04 8.23
N ILE A 287 -2.62 3.08 8.68
CA ILE A 287 -1.21 3.40 8.39
C ILE A 287 -0.92 3.77 6.94
N VAL A 288 -1.24 2.91 5.96
CA VAL A 288 -0.79 3.05 4.56
C VAL A 288 -1.90 3.47 3.58
N GLY A 289 -3.15 3.57 4.02
CA GLY A 289 -4.25 4.02 3.17
C GLY A 289 -4.07 5.48 2.74
N ALA A 290 -4.44 5.79 1.49
CA ALA A 290 -4.35 7.15 0.95
C ALA A 290 -5.10 8.21 1.79
N ASN A 291 -6.12 7.79 2.54
CA ASN A 291 -6.90 8.65 3.42
C ASN A 291 -6.41 8.66 4.88
N ALA A 292 -5.44 7.80 5.26
CA ALA A 292 -5.03 7.59 6.65
C ALA A 292 -4.50 8.86 7.34
N PHE A 293 -3.92 9.78 6.57
CA PHE A 293 -3.43 11.08 7.02
C PHE A 293 -4.19 12.27 6.43
N THR A 294 -5.33 12.02 5.80
CA THR A 294 -6.14 13.08 5.19
C THR A 294 -7.24 13.52 6.13
N HIS A 295 -7.47 14.84 6.20
CA HIS A 295 -8.49 15.43 7.04
C HIS A 295 -9.45 16.22 6.16
N SER A 296 -10.65 15.71 5.92
CA SER A 296 -11.64 16.37 5.05
C SER A 296 -12.55 17.35 5.80
N SER A 297 -12.63 17.26 7.13
CA SER A 297 -13.48 18.12 7.95
C SER A 297 -12.81 19.47 8.21
N GLY A 298 -13.47 20.58 7.89
CA GLY A 298 -12.96 21.93 8.13
C GLY A 298 -12.61 22.21 9.59
N ILE A 299 -13.29 21.57 10.55
CA ILE A 299 -12.98 21.68 11.99
C ILE A 299 -11.66 20.95 12.31
N HIS A 300 -11.43 19.77 11.71
CA HIS A 300 -10.20 19.01 11.93
C HIS A 300 -9.01 19.70 11.26
N GLN A 301 -9.20 20.23 10.06
CA GLN A 301 -8.19 20.99 9.34
C GLN A 301 -7.80 22.27 10.12
N ASP A 302 -8.76 23.03 10.65
CA ASP A 302 -8.49 24.19 11.51
C ASP A 302 -7.73 23.81 12.80
N GLY A 303 -8.12 22.70 13.45
CA GLY A 303 -7.43 22.19 14.64
C GLY A 303 -5.98 21.76 14.35
N MET A 304 -5.72 21.09 13.24
CA MET A 304 -4.37 20.71 12.82
C MET A 304 -3.47 21.90 12.51
N LEU A 305 -4.02 22.95 11.87
CA LEU A 305 -3.28 24.18 11.58
C LEU A 305 -2.84 24.88 12.86
N LYS A 306 -3.66 24.81 13.91
CA LYS A 306 -3.34 25.35 15.24
C LYS A 306 -2.35 24.49 16.00
N ALA A 307 -2.52 23.16 15.96
CA ALA A 307 -1.61 22.20 16.56
C ALA A 307 -1.76 20.82 15.89
N GLN A 308 -0.72 20.36 15.18
CA GLN A 308 -0.76 19.12 14.39
C GLN A 308 -1.06 17.87 15.24
N ASN A 309 -0.66 17.85 16.52
CA ASN A 309 -0.90 16.75 17.44
C ASN A 309 -2.35 16.62 17.94
N THR A 310 -3.26 17.51 17.54
CA THR A 310 -4.67 17.45 17.95
C THR A 310 -5.41 16.27 17.33
N TYR A 311 -5.01 15.85 16.13
CA TYR A 311 -5.64 14.75 15.39
C TYR A 311 -4.64 13.73 14.82
N GLU A 312 -3.35 14.07 14.69
CA GLU A 312 -2.32 13.16 14.21
C GLU A 312 -1.54 12.55 15.38
N ILE A 313 -1.75 11.24 15.62
CA ILE A 313 -0.96 10.46 16.59
C ILE A 313 0.44 10.07 16.03
N MET A 314 0.61 10.18 14.72
CA MET A 314 1.85 9.97 13.99
C MET A 314 1.78 10.77 12.67
N THR A 315 2.94 11.15 12.13
CA THR A 315 3.05 11.93 10.89
C THR A 315 3.22 11.03 9.66
N PRO A 316 2.82 11.46 8.45
CA PRO A 316 3.13 10.75 7.20
C PRO A 316 4.62 10.42 7.05
N GLU A 317 5.47 11.36 7.46
CA GLU A 317 6.92 11.22 7.40
C GLU A 317 7.44 10.07 8.28
N ASN A 318 6.74 9.73 9.37
CA ASN A 318 7.13 8.60 10.22
C ASN A 318 7.13 7.27 9.46
N ILE A 319 6.29 7.13 8.43
CA ILE A 319 6.19 5.92 7.61
C ILE A 319 6.87 6.05 6.23
N GLY A 320 7.56 7.16 5.99
CA GLY A 320 8.19 7.47 4.69
C GLY A 320 7.23 7.95 3.61
N LEU A 321 6.04 8.42 4.00
CA LEU A 321 5.11 9.08 3.08
C LEU A 321 5.45 10.58 3.02
N ASN A 322 5.87 11.06 1.86
CA ASN A 322 6.08 12.49 1.63
C ASN A 322 4.73 13.21 1.65
N ARG A 323 4.57 14.24 2.49
CA ARG A 323 3.39 15.11 2.50
C ARG A 323 3.10 15.64 1.10
N ASN A 324 1.95 15.27 0.56
CA ASN A 324 1.38 15.95 -0.61
C ASN A 324 -0.13 16.14 -0.44
N HIS A 325 -0.50 17.43 -0.45
CA HIS A 325 -1.81 18.05 -0.60
C HIS A 325 -2.87 17.85 0.51
N LEU A 326 -3.23 18.97 1.16
CA LEU A 326 -4.52 19.14 1.83
C LEU A 326 -5.63 18.92 0.79
N ASN A 327 -6.39 17.84 0.92
CA ASN A 327 -7.56 17.60 0.08
C ASN A 327 -8.63 18.64 0.41
N MET A 328 -8.84 19.60 -0.49
CA MET A 328 -9.90 20.60 -0.36
C MET A 328 -11.17 20.07 -1.02
N THR A 329 -12.20 19.84 -0.20
CA THR A 329 -13.50 19.29 -0.64
C THR A 329 -14.62 20.20 -0.13
N SER A 330 -15.89 19.94 -0.44
CA SER A 330 -17.01 20.78 0.03
C SER A 330 -17.20 20.80 1.55
N ARG A 331 -16.42 19.98 2.28
CA ARG A 331 -16.36 19.96 3.75
C ARG A 331 -15.23 20.80 4.34
N SER A 332 -14.32 21.32 3.51
CA SER A 332 -13.22 22.18 3.94
C SER A 332 -13.75 23.55 4.36
N GLY A 333 -13.27 24.04 5.51
CA GLY A 333 -13.74 25.29 6.10
C GLY A 333 -13.00 26.53 5.57
N ARG A 334 -13.57 27.72 5.79
CA ARG A 334 -13.00 29.02 5.39
C ARG A 334 -11.52 29.19 5.80
N HIS A 335 -11.16 28.73 6.99
CA HIS A 335 -9.79 28.86 7.51
C HIS A 335 -8.76 28.09 6.67
N VAL A 336 -9.18 26.95 6.09
CA VAL A 336 -8.34 26.07 5.27
C VAL A 336 -8.08 26.70 3.93
N ILE A 337 -9.12 27.27 3.32
CA ILE A 337 -8.99 28.04 2.08
C ILE A 337 -8.07 29.24 2.33
N LYS A 338 -8.31 30.00 3.40
CA LYS A 338 -7.47 31.15 3.77
C LYS A 338 -6.00 30.75 3.93
N HIS A 339 -5.70 29.73 4.71
CA HIS A 339 -4.35 29.25 4.90
C HIS A 339 -3.70 28.80 3.59
N ARG A 340 -4.47 28.14 2.71
CA ARG A 340 -3.95 27.72 1.40
C ARG A 340 -3.65 28.90 0.48
N MET A 341 -4.54 29.89 0.46
CA MET A 341 -4.34 31.15 -0.27
C MET A 341 -3.11 31.92 0.24
N GLU A 342 -2.87 31.95 1.55
CA GLU A 342 -1.65 32.52 2.15
C GLU A 342 -0.40 31.76 1.71
N GLN A 343 -0.41 30.42 1.73
CA GLN A 343 0.69 29.59 1.23
C GLN A 343 0.97 29.79 -0.27
N MET A 344 -0.06 30.14 -1.04
CA MET A 344 0.03 30.48 -2.47
C MET A 344 0.45 31.94 -2.70
N GLY A 345 0.67 32.74 -1.65
CA GLY A 345 1.14 34.12 -1.74
C GLY A 345 0.03 35.14 -2.03
N TYR A 346 -1.19 34.89 -1.57
CA TYR A 346 -2.30 35.85 -1.55
C TYR A 346 -2.52 36.37 -0.14
N SER A 347 -2.68 37.69 -0.01
CA SER A 347 -3.09 38.35 1.22
C SER A 347 -4.61 38.46 1.31
N GLU A 348 -5.15 38.69 2.50
CA GLU A 348 -6.60 38.91 2.72
C GLU A 348 -7.17 40.13 1.98
N GLN A 349 -6.31 40.99 1.43
CA GLN A 349 -6.70 42.16 0.65
C GLN A 349 -6.85 41.84 -0.84
N ASP A 350 -6.35 40.68 -1.29
CA ASP A 350 -6.31 40.30 -2.71
C ASP A 350 -7.59 39.60 -3.17
N TYR A 351 -8.48 39.20 -2.25
CA TYR A 351 -9.72 38.49 -2.56
C TYR A 351 -10.77 38.64 -1.45
N SER A 352 -12.04 38.43 -1.79
CA SER A 352 -13.11 38.30 -0.80
C SER A 352 -13.23 36.85 -0.33
N LEU A 353 -12.84 36.56 0.92
CA LEU A 353 -12.89 35.19 1.48
C LEU A 353 -14.31 34.61 1.44
N ASP A 354 -15.35 35.42 1.66
CA ASP A 354 -16.73 34.94 1.64
C ASP A 354 -17.19 34.57 0.23
N GLN A 355 -16.89 35.39 -0.78
CA GLN A 355 -17.26 35.09 -2.16
C GLN A 355 -16.45 33.90 -2.71
N LEU A 356 -15.15 33.85 -2.40
CA LEU A 356 -14.28 32.73 -2.74
C LEU A 356 -14.80 31.43 -2.12
N TYR A 357 -15.23 31.47 -0.85
CA TYR A 357 -15.75 30.30 -0.16
C TYR A 357 -17.07 29.79 -0.78
N ASP A 358 -17.99 30.68 -1.13
CA ASP A 358 -19.24 30.31 -1.80
C ASP A 358 -18.99 29.71 -3.20
N ALA A 359 -18.05 30.27 -3.96
CA ALA A 359 -17.67 29.77 -5.27
C ALA A 359 -16.91 28.43 -5.17
N PHE A 360 -16.07 28.29 -4.14
CA PHE A 360 -15.38 27.07 -3.79
C PHE A 360 -16.37 25.94 -3.49
N LEU A 361 -17.39 26.18 -2.66
CA LEU A 361 -18.38 25.15 -2.33
C LEU A 361 -19.11 24.64 -3.58
N LYS A 362 -19.55 25.56 -4.45
CA LYS A 362 -20.21 25.21 -5.72
C LYS A 362 -19.30 24.37 -6.61
N LEU A 363 -18.01 24.72 -6.69
CA LEU A 363 -17.05 23.98 -7.49
C LEU A 363 -16.74 22.61 -6.86
N ALA A 364 -16.58 22.55 -5.56
CA ALA A 364 -16.29 21.33 -4.81
C ALA A 364 -17.46 20.34 -4.87
N ASP A 365 -18.72 20.79 -4.80
CA ASP A 365 -19.89 19.92 -4.96
C ASP A 365 -19.99 19.31 -6.35
N LYS A 366 -19.49 20.01 -7.38
CA LYS A 366 -19.50 19.52 -8.77
C LYS A 366 -18.28 18.65 -9.11
N LYS A 367 -17.09 19.01 -8.62
CA LYS A 367 -15.80 18.40 -8.97
C LYS A 367 -15.32 17.37 -7.94
N GLY A 368 -15.87 17.39 -6.72
CA GLY A 368 -15.45 16.58 -5.58
C GLY A 368 -14.22 17.15 -4.86
N GLN A 369 -13.15 17.41 -5.61
CA GLN A 369 -11.90 17.98 -5.10
C GLN A 369 -11.53 19.27 -5.84
N VAL A 370 -11.12 20.27 -5.07
CA VAL A 370 -10.63 21.56 -5.56
C VAL A 370 -9.12 21.64 -5.31
N PHE A 371 -8.38 22.11 -6.32
CA PHE A 371 -6.94 22.26 -6.29
C PHE A 371 -6.54 23.74 -6.22
N ASP A 372 -5.26 24.02 -5.98
CA ASP A 372 -4.75 25.39 -5.83
C ASP A 372 -5.07 26.28 -7.03
N TYR A 373 -4.91 25.78 -8.24
CA TYR A 373 -5.22 26.54 -9.46
C TYR A 373 -6.72 26.84 -9.61
N ASP A 374 -7.60 25.99 -9.05
CA ASP A 374 -9.04 26.26 -9.03
C ASP A 374 -9.34 27.43 -8.07
N LEU A 375 -8.69 27.47 -6.90
CA LEU A 375 -8.83 28.58 -5.96
C LEU A 375 -8.37 29.90 -6.56
N GLU A 376 -7.23 29.90 -7.27
CA GLU A 376 -6.82 31.09 -8.02
C GLU A 376 -7.90 31.48 -9.03
N ALA A 377 -8.31 30.56 -9.91
CA ALA A 377 -9.32 30.84 -10.91
C ALA A 377 -10.60 31.44 -10.30
N LEU A 378 -11.06 30.93 -9.16
CA LEU A 378 -12.23 31.45 -8.45
C LEU A 378 -12.04 32.88 -7.91
N VAL A 379 -10.84 33.22 -7.42
CA VAL A 379 -10.51 34.60 -7.01
C VAL A 379 -10.54 35.57 -8.18
N TYR A 380 -10.09 35.14 -9.37
CA TYR A 380 -10.02 36.02 -10.52
C TYR A 380 -11.29 36.04 -11.39
N MET A 381 -12.16 35.05 -11.25
CA MET A 381 -13.42 34.93 -12.01
C MET A 381 -14.61 35.68 -11.38
N GLU A 382 -14.40 36.59 -10.41
CA GLU A 382 -15.41 37.59 -10.03
C GLU A 382 -15.75 38.48 -11.25
N GLY A 383 -16.71 38.04 -12.07
CA GLY A 383 -17.34 38.84 -13.13
C GLY A 383 -17.48 38.24 -14.52
N ARG A 384 -17.02 37.01 -14.82
CA ARG A 384 -17.24 36.40 -16.14
C ARG A 384 -17.74 34.96 -16.04
N ALA A 385 -18.91 34.71 -16.62
CA ALA A 385 -19.46 33.38 -16.80
C ALA A 385 -18.45 32.49 -17.54
N ALA A 386 -18.33 31.25 -17.08
CA ALA A 386 -17.62 30.18 -17.79
C ALA A 386 -18.24 30.01 -19.18
N ALA A 387 -17.57 30.49 -20.23
CA ALA A 387 -18.06 30.32 -21.60
C ALA A 387 -17.01 30.24 -22.71
N ASP A 388 -15.76 30.68 -22.53
CA ASP A 388 -14.76 30.58 -23.61
C ASP A 388 -13.53 29.78 -23.18
N ASP A 389 -13.56 28.48 -23.49
CA ASP A 389 -12.32 27.68 -23.53
C ASP A 389 -11.44 28.20 -24.66
N HIS A 390 -10.18 28.51 -24.33
CA HIS A 390 -9.24 29.11 -25.26
C HIS A 390 -8.80 28.13 -26.35
N PHE A 391 -8.73 26.85 -26.00
CA PHE A 391 -8.41 25.73 -26.87
C PHE A 391 -9.62 24.81 -27.00
N GLN A 392 -10.03 24.52 -28.24
CA GLN A 392 -11.05 23.52 -28.54
C GLN A 392 -10.53 22.49 -29.55
N LEU A 393 -10.59 21.21 -29.19
CA LEU A 393 -10.24 20.12 -30.10
C LEU A 393 -11.38 19.91 -31.11
N GLN A 394 -11.17 20.30 -32.36
CA GLN A 394 -12.16 20.12 -33.42
C GLN A 394 -12.03 18.76 -34.12
N GLN A 395 -10.79 18.29 -34.28
CA GLN A 395 -10.53 17.03 -34.98
C GLN A 395 -9.27 16.36 -34.44
N LEU A 396 -9.34 15.04 -34.31
CA LEU A 396 -8.22 14.16 -34.01
C LEU A 396 -8.26 12.99 -34.98
N VAL A 397 -7.16 12.76 -35.70
CA VAL A 397 -6.96 11.59 -36.56
C VAL A 397 -5.67 10.93 -36.12
N VAL A 398 -5.73 9.65 -35.77
CA VAL A 398 -4.55 8.90 -35.34
C VAL A 398 -4.43 7.62 -36.15
N GLN A 399 -3.25 7.37 -36.69
CA GLN A 399 -2.84 6.09 -37.25
C GLN A 399 -1.73 5.52 -36.41
N SER A 400 -1.89 4.28 -35.95
CA SER A 400 -0.89 3.58 -35.15
C SER A 400 -0.57 2.22 -35.76
N ASP A 401 0.72 1.88 -35.80
CA ASP A 401 1.20 0.54 -36.08
C ASP A 401 1.66 -0.11 -34.77
N SER A 402 0.97 -1.16 -34.34
CA SER A 402 1.27 -1.86 -33.08
C SER A 402 2.49 -2.77 -33.15
N THR A 403 2.98 -3.08 -34.35
CA THR A 403 4.17 -3.92 -34.58
C THR A 403 5.46 -3.12 -34.53
N GLU A 404 5.45 -1.89 -35.04
CA GLU A 404 6.64 -1.00 -35.02
C GLU A 404 6.62 0.01 -33.86
N GLY A 405 5.50 0.12 -33.14
CA GLY A 405 5.36 1.00 -31.97
C GLY A 405 5.34 2.49 -32.30
N MET A 406 5.20 2.85 -33.59
CA MET A 406 5.07 4.24 -34.02
C MET A 406 3.61 4.59 -34.33
N ALA A 407 3.21 5.80 -33.94
CA ALA A 407 1.94 6.38 -34.33
C ALA A 407 2.12 7.79 -34.89
N THR A 408 1.23 8.17 -35.79
CA THR A 408 1.11 9.54 -36.31
C THR A 408 -0.25 10.08 -35.93
N ALA A 409 -0.29 11.28 -35.37
CA ALA A 409 -1.53 11.98 -35.06
C ALA A 409 -1.57 13.31 -35.81
N THR A 410 -2.73 13.64 -36.37
CA THR A 410 -3.07 14.95 -36.92
C THR A 410 -4.19 15.54 -36.07
N VAL A 411 -4.00 16.76 -35.59
CA VAL A 411 -4.96 17.47 -34.75
C VAL A 411 -5.35 18.79 -35.39
N ARG A 412 -6.62 19.14 -35.23
CA ARG A 412 -7.13 20.48 -35.52
C ARG A 412 -7.65 21.08 -34.23
N ILE A 413 -7.05 22.18 -33.80
CA ILE A 413 -7.41 22.90 -32.58
C ILE A 413 -7.79 24.32 -32.97
N GLU A 414 -8.90 24.80 -32.42
CA GLU A 414 -9.21 26.22 -32.41
C GLU A 414 -8.53 26.87 -31.20
N ALA A 415 -7.66 27.84 -31.46
CA ALA A 415 -6.94 28.61 -30.46
C ALA A 415 -7.19 30.10 -30.71
N ALA A 416 -7.77 30.82 -29.75
CA ALA A 416 -8.07 32.24 -29.87
C ALA A 416 -8.92 32.66 -31.10
N GLY A 417 -9.77 31.75 -31.60
CA GLY A 417 -10.60 31.97 -32.80
C GLY A 417 -9.89 31.67 -34.13
N GLU A 418 -8.63 31.21 -34.11
CA GLU A 418 -7.93 30.70 -35.28
C GLU A 418 -7.85 29.18 -35.24
N VAL A 419 -8.06 28.54 -36.40
CA VAL A 419 -8.00 27.08 -36.53
C VAL A 419 -6.60 26.67 -36.99
N VAL A 420 -5.87 26.00 -36.10
CA VAL A 420 -4.53 25.48 -36.34
C VAL A 420 -4.61 23.97 -36.59
N THR A 421 -3.93 23.50 -37.64
CA THR A 421 -3.81 22.06 -37.94
C THR A 421 -2.35 21.65 -37.90
N GLU A 422 -2.02 20.67 -37.08
CA GLU A 422 -0.65 20.17 -36.88
C GLU A 422 -0.62 18.65 -36.85
N ALA A 423 0.56 18.09 -37.11
CA ALA A 423 0.79 16.66 -37.03
C ALA A 423 2.10 16.32 -36.33
N ALA A 424 2.13 15.18 -35.64
CA ALA A 424 3.33 14.67 -34.99
C ALA A 424 3.36 13.14 -34.95
N THR A 425 4.58 12.61 -34.81
CA THR A 425 4.83 11.19 -34.57
C THR A 425 5.17 10.95 -33.10
N GLY A 426 4.82 9.77 -32.59
CA GLY A 426 5.07 9.35 -31.22
C GLY A 426 5.28 7.85 -31.08
N ASN A 427 5.71 7.42 -29.89
CA ASN A 427 5.91 6.02 -29.53
C ASN A 427 4.59 5.28 -29.20
N GLY A 428 3.47 5.88 -29.57
CA GLY A 428 2.12 5.41 -29.33
C GLY A 428 1.10 6.48 -29.72
N PRO A 429 -0.19 6.10 -29.85
CA PRO A 429 -1.23 7.00 -30.33
C PRO A 429 -1.45 8.22 -29.41
N VAL A 430 -1.36 8.01 -28.09
CA VAL A 430 -1.48 9.09 -27.10
C VAL A 430 -0.30 10.07 -27.18
N ASP A 431 0.93 9.56 -27.25
CA ASP A 431 2.14 10.39 -27.36
C ASP A 431 2.15 11.21 -28.66
N ALA A 432 1.75 10.59 -29.78
CA ALA A 432 1.62 11.29 -31.06
C ALA A 432 0.58 12.42 -30.97
N ALA A 433 -0.59 12.15 -30.36
CA ALA A 433 -1.63 13.15 -30.15
C ALA A 433 -1.12 14.29 -29.26
N TYR A 434 -0.43 13.98 -28.15
CA TYR A 434 0.09 15.00 -27.23
C TYR A 434 1.11 15.91 -27.89
N LYS A 435 2.03 15.34 -28.68
CA LYS A 435 3.00 16.13 -29.45
C LYS A 435 2.34 17.01 -30.50
N ALA A 436 1.31 16.50 -31.18
CA ALA A 436 0.58 17.27 -32.19
C ALA A 436 -0.20 18.43 -31.53
N ILE A 437 -0.83 18.18 -30.37
CA ILE A 437 -1.54 19.20 -29.57
C ILE A 437 -0.56 20.25 -29.04
N ALA A 438 0.62 19.83 -28.55
CA ALA A 438 1.66 20.75 -28.08
C ALA A 438 2.18 21.67 -29.20
N ARG A 439 2.32 21.14 -30.43
CA ARG A 439 2.67 21.94 -31.61
C ARG A 439 1.55 22.92 -31.98
N ALA A 440 0.31 22.45 -32.04
CA ALA A 440 -0.84 23.28 -32.40
C ALA A 440 -1.11 24.42 -31.39
N SER A 441 -0.90 24.16 -30.10
CA SER A 441 -1.10 25.14 -29.02
C SER A 441 0.12 26.06 -28.79
N GLY A 442 1.30 25.68 -29.30
CA GLY A 442 2.56 26.36 -28.98
C GLY A 442 3.01 26.19 -27.53
N GLN A 443 2.36 25.31 -26.75
CA GLN A 443 2.65 25.06 -25.34
C GLN A 443 3.07 23.60 -25.14
N SER A 444 4.19 23.42 -24.45
CA SER A 444 4.65 22.10 -24.01
C SER A 444 4.49 21.97 -22.51
N VAL A 445 3.99 20.82 -22.07
CA VAL A 445 3.75 20.49 -20.66
C VAL A 445 4.34 19.13 -20.34
N ASP A 446 4.88 18.98 -19.14
CA ASP A 446 5.47 17.72 -18.70
C ASP A 446 4.39 16.87 -18.02
N ILE A 447 4.02 15.73 -18.61
CA ILE A 447 3.03 14.84 -18.01
C ILE A 447 3.66 14.05 -16.86
N CYS A 448 3.27 14.35 -15.63
CA CYS A 448 3.76 13.68 -14.42
C CYS A 448 2.99 12.41 -14.07
N SER A 449 1.67 12.40 -14.35
CA SER A 449 0.82 11.25 -14.08
C SER A 449 -0.20 11.07 -15.21
N TYR A 450 -0.50 9.80 -15.50
CA TYR A 450 -1.52 9.40 -16.45
C TYR A 450 -2.26 8.19 -15.88
N LYS A 451 -3.59 8.29 -15.76
CA LYS A 451 -4.44 7.22 -15.24
C LYS A 451 -5.64 7.05 -16.16
N LEU A 452 -5.78 5.85 -16.72
CA LEU A 452 -6.94 5.44 -17.50
C LEU A 452 -7.86 4.60 -16.61
N SER A 453 -9.14 4.91 -16.62
CA SER A 453 -10.18 4.13 -15.95
C SER A 453 -11.41 3.99 -16.84
N ALA A 454 -12.12 2.87 -16.74
CA ALA A 454 -13.40 2.69 -17.42
C ALA A 454 -14.53 3.19 -16.52
N LYS A 455 -15.46 3.95 -17.10
CA LYS A 455 -16.67 4.43 -16.44
C LYS A 455 -17.89 3.78 -17.07
N GLY A 456 -18.49 2.84 -16.34
CA GLY A 456 -19.59 1.98 -16.82
C GLY A 456 -19.11 0.56 -17.16
N GLU A 457 -20.03 -0.26 -17.66
CA GLU A 457 -19.79 -1.67 -18.00
C GLU A 457 -20.13 -1.95 -19.48
N GLY A 458 -19.49 -2.96 -20.06
CA GLY A 458 -19.74 -3.41 -21.43
C GLY A 458 -18.84 -2.77 -22.50
N GLN A 459 -19.04 -3.16 -23.76
CA GLN A 459 -18.20 -2.76 -24.90
C GLN A 459 -18.24 -1.25 -25.20
N ASN A 460 -19.23 -0.52 -24.67
CA ASN A 460 -19.41 0.92 -24.87
C ASN A 460 -19.09 1.73 -23.60
N ALA A 461 -18.34 1.17 -22.65
CA ALA A 461 -17.92 1.90 -21.46
C ALA A 461 -17.10 3.13 -21.87
N LEU A 462 -17.32 4.25 -21.17
CA LEU A 462 -16.55 5.47 -21.42
C LEU A 462 -15.15 5.30 -20.83
N GLY A 463 -14.12 5.59 -21.61
CA GLY A 463 -12.77 5.79 -21.11
C GLY A 463 -12.69 7.15 -20.42
N GLN A 464 -12.36 7.14 -19.13
CA GLN A 464 -11.98 8.34 -18.38
C GLN A 464 -10.45 8.37 -18.24
N VAL A 465 -9.84 9.43 -18.76
CA VAL A 465 -8.41 9.69 -18.63
C VAL A 465 -8.22 10.86 -17.69
N ASP A 466 -7.45 10.62 -16.62
CA ASP A 466 -7.01 11.59 -15.63
C ASP A 466 -5.51 11.82 -15.82
N ILE A 467 -5.09 13.07 -16.03
CA ILE A 467 -3.67 13.42 -16.16
C ILE A 467 -3.29 14.52 -15.17
N THR A 468 -2.07 14.43 -14.65
CA THR A 468 -1.41 15.54 -13.96
C THR A 468 -0.24 16.00 -14.81
N ALA A 469 -0.25 17.28 -15.20
CA ALA A 469 0.82 17.90 -15.97
C ALA A 469 1.52 18.99 -15.15
N GLN A 470 2.83 19.11 -15.28
CA GLN A 470 3.61 20.19 -14.71
C GLN A 470 3.94 21.24 -15.77
N TYR A 471 3.71 22.51 -15.42
CA TYR A 471 4.05 23.66 -16.24
C TYR A 471 4.55 24.79 -15.33
N GLN A 472 5.74 25.33 -15.63
CA GLN A 472 6.42 26.37 -14.83
C GLN A 472 6.48 26.03 -13.32
N GLY A 473 6.73 24.75 -12.98
CA GLY A 473 6.82 24.28 -11.60
C GLY A 473 5.48 24.05 -10.89
N ARG A 474 4.34 24.29 -11.56
CA ARG A 474 2.99 24.09 -11.03
C ARG A 474 2.35 22.85 -11.63
N ASN A 475 1.54 22.13 -10.84
CA ASN A 475 0.80 20.96 -11.30
C ASN A 475 -0.65 21.30 -11.66
N PHE A 476 -1.12 20.77 -12.78
CA PHE A 476 -2.47 20.96 -13.31
C PHE A 476 -3.11 19.60 -13.55
N HIS A 477 -4.34 19.41 -13.08
CA HIS A 477 -5.10 18.17 -13.26
C HIS A 477 -6.15 18.33 -14.36
N GLY A 478 -6.08 17.49 -15.38
CA GLY A 478 -7.04 17.43 -16.47
C GLY A 478 -7.75 16.11 -16.54
N VAL A 479 -9.02 16.16 -16.96
CA VAL A 479 -9.87 14.99 -17.14
C VAL A 479 -10.46 15.03 -18.53
N GLY A 480 -10.43 13.89 -19.22
CA GLY A 480 -11.12 13.67 -20.48
C GLY A 480 -11.96 12.41 -20.43
N LEU A 481 -13.12 12.46 -21.09
CA LEU A 481 -14.11 11.39 -21.12
C LEU A 481 -14.56 11.19 -22.56
N ALA A 482 -14.29 10.00 -23.12
CA ALA A 482 -14.74 9.61 -24.45
C ALA A 482 -14.86 8.10 -24.54
N THR A 483 -15.57 7.59 -25.55
CA THR A 483 -15.58 6.15 -25.86
C THR A 483 -14.21 5.68 -26.39
N ASP A 484 -13.49 6.57 -27.07
CA ASP A 484 -12.13 6.32 -27.56
C ASP A 484 -11.10 6.80 -26.52
N VAL A 485 -10.15 5.93 -26.17
CA VAL A 485 -9.12 6.21 -25.15
C VAL A 485 -8.16 7.33 -25.59
N VAL A 486 -7.85 7.41 -26.88
CA VAL A 486 -6.94 8.42 -27.44
C VAL A 486 -7.65 9.77 -27.47
N GLU A 487 -8.93 9.80 -27.81
CA GLU A 487 -9.77 11.00 -27.72
C GLU A 487 -9.90 11.48 -26.26
N ALA A 488 -10.20 10.58 -25.32
CA ALA A 488 -10.26 10.91 -23.90
C ALA A 488 -8.91 11.49 -23.41
N SER A 489 -7.80 10.91 -23.85
CA SER A 489 -6.45 11.41 -23.54
C SER A 489 -6.21 12.81 -24.09
N ALA A 490 -6.55 13.04 -25.36
CA ALA A 490 -6.40 14.33 -26.01
C ALA A 490 -7.27 15.42 -25.34
N ALA A 491 -8.52 15.08 -25.00
CA ALA A 491 -9.43 15.96 -24.28
C ALA A 491 -8.88 16.33 -22.89
N ALA A 492 -8.27 15.37 -22.17
CA ALA A 492 -7.63 15.62 -20.89
C ALA A 492 -6.47 16.63 -21.00
N LEU A 493 -5.66 16.53 -22.06
CA LEU A 493 -4.57 17.48 -22.33
C LEU A 493 -5.07 18.87 -22.70
N VAL A 494 -6.08 18.97 -23.57
CA VAL A 494 -6.70 20.26 -23.92
C VAL A 494 -7.33 20.92 -22.69
N HIS A 495 -7.93 20.12 -21.80
CA HIS A 495 -8.42 20.61 -20.51
C HIS A 495 -7.29 21.18 -19.65
N VAL A 496 -6.14 20.48 -19.52
CA VAL A 496 -4.94 21.02 -18.85
C VAL A 496 -4.49 22.34 -19.47
N MET A 497 -4.41 22.42 -20.80
CA MET A 497 -3.97 23.64 -21.49
C MET A 497 -4.90 24.82 -21.24
N ASN A 498 -6.21 24.60 -21.21
CA ASN A 498 -7.17 25.62 -20.83
C ASN A 498 -7.00 26.07 -19.37
N LEU A 499 -6.67 25.15 -18.46
CA LEU A 499 -6.36 25.51 -17.07
C LEU A 499 -5.07 26.32 -16.94
N ILE A 500 -4.03 25.96 -17.70
CA ILE A 500 -2.77 26.71 -17.77
C ILE A 500 -3.02 28.11 -18.31
N GLN A 501 -3.75 28.22 -19.43
CA GLN A 501 -4.06 29.51 -20.03
C GLN A 501 -4.82 30.44 -19.08
N ARG A 502 -5.77 29.88 -18.31
CA ARG A 502 -6.47 30.63 -17.26
C ARG A 502 -5.50 31.08 -16.17
N ALA A 503 -4.59 30.21 -15.73
CA ALA A 503 -3.59 30.55 -14.71
C ALA A 503 -2.57 31.61 -15.19
N ASP A 504 -2.16 31.57 -16.46
CA ASP A 504 -1.23 32.54 -17.05
C ASP A 504 -1.89 33.92 -17.20
N GLN A 505 -3.15 33.98 -17.68
CA GLN A 505 -3.92 35.24 -17.72
C GLN A 505 -4.05 35.88 -16.34
N VAL A 506 -4.26 35.04 -15.33
CA VAL A 506 -4.31 35.41 -13.93
C VAL A 506 -2.98 36.03 -13.46
N ALA A 507 -1.84 35.38 -13.76
CA ALA A 507 -0.52 35.85 -13.38
C ALA A 507 -0.16 37.20 -14.05
N ASP A 508 -0.47 37.35 -15.34
CA ASP A 508 -0.26 38.59 -16.09
C ASP A 508 -1.06 39.75 -15.52
N HIS A 509 -2.31 39.49 -15.12
CA HIS A 509 -3.16 40.50 -14.48
C HIS A 509 -2.63 40.90 -13.10
N LYS A 510 -2.12 39.95 -12.31
CA LYS A 510 -1.49 40.22 -11.00
C LYS A 510 -0.28 41.14 -11.15
N GLN A 511 0.61 40.87 -12.12
CA GLN A 511 1.77 41.73 -12.39
C GLN A 511 1.36 43.15 -12.82
N LYS A 512 0.34 43.31 -13.65
CA LYS A 512 -0.17 44.62 -14.09
C LYS A 512 -0.77 45.44 -12.94
N ILE A 513 -1.43 44.79 -11.98
CA ILE A 513 -1.98 45.45 -10.78
C ILE A 513 -0.84 45.85 -9.84
N GLN A 514 0.17 44.99 -9.68
CA GLN A 514 1.32 45.25 -8.81
C GLN A 514 2.18 46.40 -9.35
N GLN A 515 2.42 46.46 -10.67
CA GLN A 515 3.05 47.61 -11.32
C GLN A 515 2.23 48.90 -11.18
N ARG A 516 0.89 48.83 -11.22
CA ARG A 516 0.01 50.00 -10.96
C ARG A 516 0.08 50.50 -9.51
N LYS A 517 0.24 49.61 -8.53
CA LYS A 517 0.46 49.98 -7.12
C LYS A 517 1.85 50.61 -6.91
N GLU A 518 2.87 50.15 -7.62
CA GLU A 518 4.24 50.69 -7.53
C GLU A 518 4.43 52.04 -8.25
N LEU A 519 3.63 52.34 -9.27
CA LEU A 519 3.70 53.59 -10.05
C LEU A 519 2.83 54.75 -9.49
N GLY A 520 2.21 54.60 -8.31
CA GLY A 520 1.55 55.71 -7.60
C GLY A 520 0.32 56.31 -8.32
N GLY A 521 -0.64 55.47 -8.72
CA GLY A 521 -1.93 55.94 -9.21
C GLY A 521 -2.94 56.18 -8.08
N VAL A 522 -3.47 57.42 -8.01
CA VAL A 522 -4.56 57.91 -7.12
C VAL A 522 -5.82 57.06 -7.22
#